data_AF-A0AAE3HC76-F1
#
_entry.id   AF-A0AAE3HC76-F1
#
_cell.length_a   1.000
_cell.length_b   1.000
_cell.length_c   1.000
_cell.angle_alpha   90.00
_cell.angle_beta   90.00
_cell.angle_gamma   90.00
#
_symmetry.space_group_name_H-M   'P 1'
#
loop_
_entity.id
_entity.type
_entity.pdbx_description
1 polymer ?
#
loop_
_entity_poly.entity_id
_entity_poly.type
_entity_poly.pdbx_seq_one_letter_code
_entity_poly.pdbx_strand_id
1 'polypeptide(L)'
;MKLQPDNEGYGQDNLYRLSFSQSLSSGRTVGAFVLAIILAELLLFSGNVKGGISLHFLLLISIPLLLSVIRERETVYALQALMLLPLLRLVNVSMPISDASLLLFVVVYIPMLIPVYLMIRHQGLTDVQLGIVYERLVAYIPIGIVLGALLGAGEYLIIGSSYLIPGLSDPFILVFASVVFLYVGLIEEFIFRSLIQVKLEGLFGLTPGLLAASLLFGVMHSIYGEITEMAYIFVVGIVLGYLFQRTRSLPLVAVAHGVANIVLFVLLPLVML
;
A
#
# COMPACT_ATOMS: atom_id res chain seq x y z
N MET A 1 -13.46 63.73 11.58
CA MET A 1 -14.14 62.42 11.48
C MET A 1 -13.14 61.46 10.84
N LYS A 2 -12.43 60.64 11.64
CA LYS A 2 -11.44 59.68 11.13
C LYS A 2 -12.16 58.40 10.73
N LEU A 3 -12.08 58.04 9.45
CA LEU A 3 -12.55 56.76 8.92
C LEU A 3 -11.65 55.64 9.45
N GLN A 4 -12.24 54.62 10.09
CA GLN A 4 -11.58 53.34 10.36
C GLN A 4 -11.47 52.54 9.05
N PRO A 5 -10.34 51.89 8.76
CA PRO A 5 -10.25 50.98 7.63
C PRO A 5 -10.84 49.60 7.99
N ASP A 6 -11.48 49.00 6.99
CA ASP A 6 -12.18 47.72 7.04
C ASP A 6 -11.29 46.57 7.55
N ASN A 7 -11.78 45.89 8.58
CA ASN A 7 -11.05 44.84 9.32
C ASN A 7 -11.33 43.42 8.77
N GLU A 8 -11.98 43.31 7.61
CA GLU A 8 -12.47 42.02 7.09
C GLU A 8 -11.42 41.26 6.24
N GLY A 9 -10.42 41.94 5.68
CA GLY A 9 -9.35 41.30 4.90
C GLY A 9 -8.24 40.65 5.74
N TYR A 10 -8.03 41.10 6.97
CA TYR A 10 -6.94 40.62 7.83
C TYR A 10 -7.25 39.26 8.50
N GLY A 11 -8.52 38.88 8.60
CA GLY A 11 -8.96 37.63 9.24
C GLY A 11 -8.81 36.40 8.33
N GLN A 12 -9.11 36.53 7.03
CA GLN A 12 -9.00 35.41 6.09
C GLN A 12 -7.56 35.06 5.74
N ASP A 13 -6.70 36.06 5.51
CA ASP A 13 -5.28 35.85 5.20
C ASP A 13 -4.52 35.19 6.37
N ASN A 14 -4.91 35.49 7.60
CA ASN A 14 -4.34 34.83 8.79
C ASN A 14 -4.87 33.40 8.96
N LEU A 15 -6.11 33.09 8.58
CA LEU A 15 -6.63 31.71 8.58
C LEU A 15 -5.89 30.83 7.58
N TYR A 16 -5.63 31.34 6.37
CA TYR A 16 -4.85 30.62 5.35
C TYR A 16 -3.39 30.45 5.76
N ARG A 17 -2.76 31.47 6.39
CA ARG A 17 -1.38 31.37 6.89
C ARG A 17 -1.25 30.45 8.11
N LEU A 18 -2.24 30.39 9.00
CA LEU A 18 -2.26 29.46 10.15
C LEU A 18 -2.44 28.00 9.69
N SER A 19 -3.26 27.75 8.66
CA SER A 19 -3.38 26.44 8.02
C SER A 19 -2.09 26.03 7.31
N PHE A 20 -1.37 26.98 6.69
CA PHE A 20 -0.12 26.72 5.99
C PHE A 20 1.11 26.60 6.93
N SER A 21 1.13 27.33 8.05
CA SER A 21 2.22 27.25 9.05
C SER A 21 2.08 26.06 10.00
N GLN A 22 0.89 25.46 10.12
CA GLN A 22 0.70 24.16 10.78
C GLN A 22 1.11 22.96 9.90
N SER A 23 1.32 23.18 8.60
CA SER A 23 1.82 22.14 7.67
C SER A 23 3.31 21.80 7.90
N LEU A 24 4.03 22.57 8.74
CA LEU A 24 5.42 22.28 9.13
C LEU A 24 5.62 21.21 10.23
N SER A 25 4.58 20.65 10.88
CA SER A 25 4.74 19.54 11.85
C SER A 25 4.24 18.20 11.31
N SER A 26 3.03 18.16 10.74
CA SER A 26 2.35 16.92 10.32
C SER A 26 3.04 16.21 9.15
N GLY A 27 3.24 16.94 8.04
CA GLY A 27 3.85 16.38 6.84
C GLY A 27 5.30 15.95 7.07
N ARG A 28 6.06 16.69 7.88
CA ARG A 28 7.45 16.33 8.22
C ARG A 28 7.54 15.06 9.04
N THR A 29 6.70 14.92 10.07
CA THR A 29 6.66 13.71 10.90
C THR A 29 6.28 12.50 10.05
N VAL A 30 5.19 12.57 9.28
CA VAL A 30 4.78 11.46 8.41
C VAL A 30 5.84 11.16 7.36
N GLY A 31 6.43 12.18 6.75
CA GLY A 31 7.53 12.02 5.78
C GLY A 31 8.75 11.34 6.38
N ALA A 32 9.11 11.64 7.64
CA ALA A 32 10.20 10.96 8.34
C ALA A 32 9.92 9.46 8.52
N PHE A 33 8.68 9.07 8.85
CA PHE A 33 8.30 7.65 8.93
C PHE A 33 8.29 6.96 7.56
N VAL A 34 7.83 7.64 6.51
CA VAL A 34 7.93 7.13 5.12
C VAL A 34 9.39 6.85 4.76
N LEU A 35 10.30 7.79 5.01
CA LEU A 35 11.72 7.64 4.74
C LEU A 35 12.36 6.53 5.61
N ALA A 36 11.94 6.39 6.86
CA ALA A 36 12.45 5.33 7.75
C ALA A 36 11.99 3.94 7.31
N ILE A 37 10.75 3.79 6.82
CA ILE A 37 10.25 2.53 6.22
C ILE A 37 11.06 2.20 4.97
N ILE A 38 11.28 3.17 4.08
CA ILE A 38 12.13 2.97 2.88
C ILE A 38 13.53 2.55 3.28
N LEU A 39 14.14 3.20 4.27
CA LEU A 39 15.47 2.82 4.76
C LEU A 39 15.48 1.40 5.33
N ALA A 40 14.45 0.99 6.06
CA ALA A 40 14.34 -0.37 6.59
C ALA A 40 14.30 -1.41 5.46
N GLU A 41 13.53 -1.15 4.40
CA GLU A 41 13.45 -2.00 3.21
C GLU A 41 14.78 -2.03 2.43
N LEU A 42 15.47 -0.90 2.28
CA LEU A 42 16.79 -0.87 1.63
C LEU A 42 17.87 -1.60 2.45
N LEU A 43 17.76 -1.61 3.79
CA LEU A 43 18.63 -2.43 4.64
C LEU A 43 18.38 -3.93 4.42
N LEU A 44 17.12 -4.35 4.26
CA LEU A 44 16.79 -5.72 3.91
C LEU A 44 17.34 -6.07 2.51
N PHE A 45 17.09 -5.22 1.52
CA PHE A 45 17.56 -5.39 0.15
C PHE A 45 19.08 -5.53 0.05
N SER A 46 19.83 -4.74 0.82
CA SER A 46 21.31 -4.78 0.83
C SER A 46 21.89 -5.96 1.61
N GLY A 47 21.05 -6.88 2.11
CA GLY A 47 21.46 -8.05 2.88
C GLY A 47 21.67 -7.78 4.38
N ASN A 48 21.48 -6.56 4.87
CA ASN A 48 21.50 -6.24 6.30
C ASN A 48 20.14 -6.57 6.96
N VAL A 49 19.81 -7.86 6.96
CA VAL A 49 18.53 -8.39 7.46
C VAL A 49 18.27 -7.95 8.91
N LYS A 50 19.28 -8.06 9.79
CA LYS A 50 19.16 -7.66 11.19
C LYS A 50 18.85 -6.17 11.34
N GLY A 51 19.52 -5.32 10.59
CA GLY A 51 19.29 -3.87 10.59
C GLY A 51 17.88 -3.51 10.13
N GLY A 52 17.44 -4.08 9.01
CA GLY A 52 16.10 -3.84 8.45
C GLY A 52 14.98 -4.30 9.39
N ILE A 53 15.06 -5.53 9.94
CA ILE A 53 14.08 -6.05 10.91
C ILE A 53 14.06 -5.19 12.18
N SER A 54 15.24 -4.81 12.70
CA SER A 54 15.33 -3.98 13.91
C SER A 54 14.68 -2.62 13.68
N LEU A 55 14.88 -2.00 12.51
CA LEU A 55 14.26 -0.72 12.20
C LEU A 55 12.74 -0.85 12.04
N HIS A 56 12.24 -1.89 11.37
CA HIS A 56 10.79 -2.16 11.31
C HIS A 56 10.18 -2.37 12.71
N PHE A 57 10.85 -3.11 13.58
CA PHE A 57 10.41 -3.29 14.97
C PHE A 57 10.37 -1.97 15.75
N LEU A 58 11.40 -1.14 15.60
CA LEU A 58 11.43 0.20 16.21
C LEU A 58 10.33 1.10 15.65
N LEU A 59 10.04 1.04 14.35
CA LEU A 59 8.94 1.78 13.73
C LEU A 59 7.58 1.32 14.29
N LEU A 60 7.37 0.01 14.41
CA LEU A 60 6.14 -0.57 14.95
C LEU A 60 5.86 -0.12 16.40
N ILE A 61 6.90 0.04 17.22
CA ILE A 61 6.77 0.51 18.61
C ILE A 61 6.71 2.03 18.73
N SER A 62 7.50 2.74 17.92
CA SER A 62 7.58 4.21 18.01
C SER A 62 6.30 4.89 17.56
N ILE A 63 5.59 4.34 16.56
CA ILE A 63 4.33 4.94 16.11
C ILE A 63 3.31 5.02 17.26
N PRO A 64 2.87 3.93 17.92
CA PRO A 64 1.90 4.01 19.02
C PRO A 64 2.34 4.95 20.15
N LEU A 65 3.63 4.96 20.50
CA LEU A 65 4.17 5.87 21.51
C LEU A 65 4.01 7.34 21.09
N LEU A 66 4.32 7.65 19.83
CA LEU A 66 4.18 9.00 19.28
C LEU A 66 2.70 9.43 19.20
N LEU A 67 1.79 8.49 18.90
CA LEU A 67 0.34 8.75 18.88
C LEU A 67 -0.22 9.18 20.25
N SER A 68 0.47 8.90 21.35
CA SER A 68 0.06 9.38 22.69
C SER A 68 0.31 10.87 22.91
N VAL A 69 1.19 11.47 22.09
CA VAL A 69 1.61 12.87 22.19
C VAL A 69 0.97 13.74 21.10
N ILE A 70 0.91 13.21 19.87
CA ILE A 70 0.34 13.91 18.71
C ILE A 70 -1.19 13.98 18.84
N ARG A 71 -1.75 15.17 18.61
CA ARG A 71 -3.21 15.41 18.69
C ARG A 71 -3.85 15.66 17.33
N GLU A 72 -3.07 15.98 16.30
CA GLU A 72 -3.57 16.21 14.94
C GLU A 72 -4.10 14.90 14.33
N ARG A 73 -5.42 14.83 14.09
CA ARG A 73 -6.09 13.62 13.57
C ARG A 73 -5.50 13.13 12.25
N GLU A 74 -5.15 14.05 11.34
CA GLU A 74 -4.58 13.71 10.04
C GLU A 74 -3.25 12.95 10.19
N THR A 75 -2.35 13.46 11.04
CA THR A 75 -1.07 12.83 11.36
C THR A 75 -1.27 11.49 12.04
N VAL A 76 -2.16 11.42 13.04
CA VAL A 76 -2.46 10.17 13.75
C VAL A 76 -2.94 9.10 12.76
N TYR A 77 -3.87 9.42 11.89
CA TYR A 77 -4.45 8.47 10.94
C TYR A 77 -3.45 8.05 9.85
N ALA A 78 -2.59 8.97 9.39
CA ALA A 78 -1.53 8.64 8.45
C ALA A 78 -0.47 7.71 9.07
N LEU A 79 -0.03 7.99 10.29
CA LEU A 79 0.93 7.15 11.00
C LEU A 79 0.34 5.77 11.33
N GLN A 80 -0.94 5.68 11.69
CA GLN A 80 -1.65 4.40 11.84
C GLN A 80 -1.64 3.59 10.53
N ALA A 81 -1.85 4.24 9.38
CA ALA A 81 -1.78 3.58 8.08
C ALA A 81 -0.37 3.05 7.79
N LEU A 82 0.65 3.87 8.03
CA LEU A 82 2.05 3.49 7.80
C LEU A 82 2.51 2.36 8.72
N MET A 83 1.95 2.24 9.94
CA MET A 83 2.24 1.14 10.87
C MET A 83 1.94 -0.25 10.29
N LEU A 84 1.02 -0.33 9.33
CA LEU A 84 0.70 -1.59 8.65
C LEU A 84 1.89 -2.14 7.86
N LEU A 85 2.81 -1.29 7.38
CA LEU A 85 3.96 -1.74 6.58
C LEU A 85 5.03 -2.45 7.43
N PRO A 86 5.52 -1.88 8.55
CA PRO A 86 6.40 -2.63 9.45
C PRO A 86 5.75 -3.90 10.02
N LEU A 87 4.45 -3.85 10.33
CA LEU A 87 3.73 -5.02 10.78
C LEU A 87 3.70 -6.12 9.71
N LEU A 88 3.31 -5.77 8.48
CA LEU A 88 3.31 -6.70 7.33
C LEU A 88 4.69 -7.32 7.13
N ARG A 89 5.76 -6.52 7.18
CA ARG A 89 7.13 -7.03 7.01
C ARG A 89 7.54 -7.99 8.11
N LEU A 90 7.27 -7.64 9.38
CA LEU A 90 7.63 -8.50 10.51
C LEU A 90 6.85 -9.81 10.49
N VAL A 91 5.56 -9.77 10.15
CA VAL A 91 4.75 -10.98 9.95
C VAL A 91 5.35 -11.83 8.83
N ASN A 92 5.66 -11.24 7.67
CA ASN A 92 6.24 -11.94 6.53
C ASN A 92 7.57 -12.64 6.89
N VAL A 93 8.51 -11.94 7.53
CA VAL A 93 9.82 -12.49 7.90
C VAL A 93 9.74 -13.51 9.06
N SER A 94 8.73 -13.41 9.93
CA SER A 94 8.56 -14.35 11.04
C SER A 94 8.10 -15.74 10.62
N MET A 95 7.68 -15.91 9.37
CA MET A 95 7.15 -17.18 8.90
C MET A 95 8.28 -18.14 8.54
N PRO A 96 8.18 -19.42 8.98
CA PRO A 96 9.16 -20.42 8.60
C PRO A 96 9.14 -20.59 7.08
N ILE A 97 10.33 -20.58 6.46
CA ILE A 97 10.51 -20.95 5.05
C ILE A 97 10.16 -22.44 4.95
N SER A 98 8.89 -22.75 4.74
CA SER A 98 8.43 -24.10 4.47
C SER A 98 8.42 -24.33 2.97
N ASP A 99 8.60 -25.58 2.55
CA ASP A 99 8.51 -25.99 1.14
C ASP A 99 7.12 -25.71 0.51
N ALA A 100 6.13 -25.33 1.31
CA ALA A 100 4.81 -24.89 0.89
C ALA A 100 4.72 -23.35 0.82
N SER A 101 5.32 -22.76 -0.21
CA SER A 101 5.27 -21.31 -0.54
C SER A 101 3.84 -20.73 -0.59
N LEU A 102 2.88 -21.60 -0.84
CA LEU A 102 1.45 -21.34 -0.90
C LEU A 102 0.82 -20.96 0.46
N LEU A 103 1.20 -21.66 1.53
CA LEU A 103 0.66 -21.45 2.88
C LEU A 103 1.16 -20.11 3.46
N LEU A 104 2.33 -19.65 2.99
CA LEU A 104 2.95 -18.41 3.42
C LEU A 104 2.04 -17.21 3.17
N PHE A 105 1.45 -17.10 1.96
CA PHE A 105 0.54 -16.01 1.64
C PHE A 105 -0.69 -16.00 2.55
N VAL A 106 -1.29 -17.17 2.81
CA VAL A 106 -2.46 -17.29 3.71
C VAL A 106 -2.10 -16.82 5.12
N VAL A 107 -0.99 -17.31 5.66
CA VAL A 107 -0.58 -17.06 7.05
C VAL A 107 -0.07 -15.63 7.23
N VAL A 108 0.42 -14.95 6.19
CA VAL A 108 0.80 -13.54 6.26
C VAL A 108 -0.42 -12.62 6.13
N TYR A 109 -1.25 -12.85 5.12
CA TYR A 109 -2.30 -11.90 4.75
C TYR A 109 -3.58 -12.03 5.56
N ILE A 110 -3.97 -13.25 5.99
CA ILE A 110 -5.17 -13.40 6.83
C ILE A 110 -5.02 -12.66 8.17
N PRO A 111 -3.91 -12.79 8.93
CA PRO A 111 -3.74 -12.03 10.16
C PRO A 111 -3.75 -10.51 9.95
N MET A 112 -3.29 -10.03 8.79
CA MET A 112 -3.33 -8.60 8.45
C MET A 112 -4.75 -8.04 8.27
N LEU A 113 -5.77 -8.89 8.08
CA LEU A 113 -7.16 -8.44 8.10
C LEU A 113 -7.56 -7.86 9.46
N ILE A 114 -6.99 -8.35 10.56
CA ILE A 114 -7.29 -7.89 11.92
C ILE A 114 -6.92 -6.41 12.09
N PRO A 115 -5.64 -5.99 11.93
CA PRO A 115 -5.27 -4.59 12.09
C PRO A 115 -5.92 -3.68 11.05
N VAL A 116 -6.12 -4.16 9.80
CA VAL A 116 -6.85 -3.40 8.76
C VAL A 116 -8.29 -3.13 9.22
N TYR A 117 -9.01 -4.16 9.67
CA TYR A 117 -10.38 -4.01 10.18
C TYR A 117 -10.45 -3.08 11.38
N LEU A 118 -9.59 -3.28 12.38
CA LEU A 118 -9.54 -2.44 13.58
C LEU A 118 -9.28 -0.96 13.22
N MET A 119 -8.40 -0.70 12.27
CA MET A 119 -8.09 0.65 11.81
C MET A 119 -9.28 1.29 11.08
N ILE A 120 -9.96 0.56 10.18
CA ILE A 120 -11.17 1.04 9.50
C ILE A 120 -12.22 1.45 10.53
N ARG A 121 -12.46 0.60 11.53
CA ARG A 121 -13.43 0.87 12.61
C ARG A 121 -13.00 2.04 13.48
N HIS A 122 -11.73 2.12 13.86
CA HIS A 122 -11.19 3.19 14.70
C HIS A 122 -11.24 4.56 14.02
N GLN A 123 -10.96 4.61 12.72
CA GLN A 123 -10.98 5.86 11.95
C GLN A 123 -12.38 6.25 11.46
N GLY A 124 -13.38 5.36 11.62
CA GLY A 124 -14.74 5.60 11.14
C GLY A 124 -14.84 5.75 9.63
N LEU A 125 -14.00 5.02 8.88
CA LEU A 125 -13.96 5.15 7.41
C LEU A 125 -15.26 4.60 6.79
N THR A 126 -15.84 5.38 5.89
CA THR A 126 -17.01 4.97 5.11
C THR A 126 -16.60 4.16 3.90
N ASP A 127 -17.53 3.36 3.35
CA ASP A 127 -17.33 2.60 2.11
C ASP A 127 -16.84 3.49 0.97
N VAL A 128 -17.39 4.71 0.85
CA VAL A 128 -16.97 5.70 -0.15
C VAL A 128 -15.52 6.16 0.07
N GLN A 129 -15.11 6.38 1.32
CA GLN A 129 -13.72 6.75 1.63
C GLN A 129 -12.74 5.61 1.35
N LEU A 130 -13.18 4.36 1.55
CA LEU A 130 -12.43 3.16 1.21
C LEU A 130 -12.42 2.87 -0.31
N GLY A 131 -13.29 3.52 -1.08
CA GLY A 131 -13.50 3.25 -2.50
C GLY A 131 -14.31 1.99 -2.78
N ILE A 132 -15.05 1.49 -1.80
CA ILE A 132 -16.01 0.39 -1.94
C ILE A 132 -17.29 0.95 -2.59
N VAL A 133 -17.19 1.30 -3.87
CA VAL A 133 -18.28 1.85 -4.67
C VAL A 133 -18.69 0.84 -5.75
N TYR A 134 -19.92 0.35 -5.65
CA TYR A 134 -20.42 -0.74 -6.50
C TYR A 134 -21.10 -0.27 -7.81
N GLU A 135 -21.38 1.03 -7.92
CA GLU A 135 -22.21 1.63 -8.98
C GLU A 135 -21.69 1.39 -10.41
N ARG A 136 -20.41 1.02 -10.57
CA ARG A 136 -19.77 0.82 -11.88
C ARG A 136 -19.05 -0.53 -12.02
N LEU A 137 -19.33 -1.50 -11.14
CA LEU A 137 -18.64 -2.79 -11.15
C LEU A 137 -18.68 -3.49 -12.50
N VAL A 138 -19.84 -3.49 -13.17
CA VAL A 138 -20.02 -4.19 -14.46
C VAL A 138 -19.05 -3.67 -15.52
N ALA A 139 -18.77 -2.36 -15.53
CA ALA A 139 -17.81 -1.76 -16.45
C ALA A 139 -16.36 -1.93 -15.98
N TYR A 140 -16.13 -1.89 -14.66
CA TYR A 140 -14.80 -1.91 -14.08
C TYR A 140 -14.17 -3.30 -14.01
N ILE A 141 -14.95 -4.37 -13.85
CA ILE A 141 -14.40 -5.74 -13.83
C ILE A 141 -13.67 -6.08 -15.14
N PRO A 142 -14.25 -5.90 -16.35
CA PRO A 142 -13.53 -6.17 -17.60
C PRO A 142 -12.27 -5.33 -17.77
N ILE A 143 -12.32 -4.05 -17.38
CA ILE A 143 -11.16 -3.14 -17.43
C ILE A 143 -10.06 -3.64 -16.49
N GLY A 144 -10.44 -4.02 -15.27
CA GLY A 144 -9.52 -4.58 -14.28
C GLY A 144 -8.87 -5.86 -14.79
N ILE A 145 -9.63 -6.78 -15.39
CA ILE A 145 -9.09 -8.02 -15.95
C ILE A 145 -8.07 -7.74 -17.06
N VAL A 146 -8.40 -6.88 -18.02
CA VAL A 146 -7.49 -6.54 -19.13
C VAL A 146 -6.23 -5.87 -18.61
N LEU A 147 -6.39 -4.87 -17.72
CA LEU A 147 -5.25 -4.17 -17.13
C LEU A 147 -4.37 -5.13 -16.33
N GLY A 148 -4.98 -5.95 -15.47
CA GLY A 148 -4.27 -6.95 -14.68
C GLY A 148 -3.50 -7.94 -15.53
N ALA A 149 -4.09 -8.42 -16.62
CA ALA A 149 -3.39 -9.30 -17.55
C ALA A 149 -2.17 -8.64 -18.20
N LEU A 150 -2.28 -7.37 -18.59
CA LEU A 150 -1.15 -6.62 -19.15
C LEU A 150 -0.05 -6.38 -18.11
N LEU A 151 -0.41 -6.05 -16.86
CA LEU A 151 0.54 -5.83 -15.78
C LEU A 151 1.23 -7.15 -15.38
N GLY A 152 0.49 -8.22 -15.13
CA GLY A 152 1.07 -9.53 -14.79
C GLY A 152 1.96 -10.09 -15.91
N ALA A 153 1.59 -9.87 -17.18
CA ALA A 153 2.43 -10.26 -18.30
C ALA A 153 3.71 -9.42 -18.40
N GLY A 154 3.61 -8.10 -18.20
CA GLY A 154 4.78 -7.22 -18.17
C GLY A 154 5.74 -7.58 -17.04
N GLU A 155 5.20 -7.94 -15.88
CA GLU A 155 5.98 -8.41 -14.73
C GLU A 155 6.73 -9.71 -15.04
N TYR A 156 6.02 -10.70 -15.59
CA TYR A 156 6.60 -11.99 -16.00
C TYR A 156 7.75 -11.82 -17.01
N LEU A 157 7.65 -10.85 -17.92
CA LEU A 157 8.72 -10.56 -18.89
C LEU A 157 9.99 -9.98 -18.24
N ILE A 158 9.88 -9.37 -17.06
CA ILE A 158 11.00 -8.76 -16.34
C ILE A 158 11.64 -9.75 -15.38
N ILE A 159 10.83 -10.47 -14.61
CA ILE A 159 11.33 -11.35 -13.54
C ILE A 159 11.44 -12.83 -13.96
N GLY A 160 10.85 -13.20 -15.11
CA GLY A 160 10.86 -14.56 -15.64
C GLY A 160 10.06 -15.55 -14.79
N SER A 161 10.40 -16.83 -14.91
CA SER A 161 9.71 -17.94 -14.23
C SER A 161 10.27 -18.21 -12.82
N SER A 162 11.04 -17.29 -12.24
CA SER A 162 11.76 -17.41 -10.96
C SER A 162 10.84 -17.72 -9.76
N TYR A 163 9.53 -17.45 -9.92
CA TYR A 163 8.49 -17.64 -8.91
C TYR A 163 7.54 -18.79 -9.20
N LEU A 164 7.88 -19.66 -10.17
CA LEU A 164 7.20 -20.94 -10.33
C LEU A 164 7.17 -21.66 -8.99
N ILE A 165 5.98 -21.98 -8.48
CA ILE A 165 5.85 -22.97 -7.41
C ILE A 165 5.91 -24.34 -8.09
N PRO A 166 7.05 -25.06 -8.07
CA PRO A 166 7.17 -26.30 -8.80
C PRO A 166 6.31 -27.37 -8.11
N GLY A 167 5.57 -28.16 -8.89
CA GLY A 167 4.88 -29.34 -8.38
C GLY A 167 3.54 -29.09 -7.67
N LEU A 168 2.88 -27.94 -7.88
CA LEU A 168 1.47 -27.80 -7.48
C LEU A 168 0.61 -28.79 -8.26
N SER A 169 -0.07 -29.69 -7.56
CA SER A 169 -1.07 -30.55 -8.18
C SER A 169 -2.32 -29.75 -8.55
N ASP A 170 -3.03 -30.19 -9.60
CA ASP A 170 -4.18 -29.49 -10.18
C ASP A 170 -5.22 -28.99 -9.16
N PRO A 171 -5.57 -29.72 -8.08
CA PRO A 171 -6.52 -29.24 -7.07
C PRO A 171 -6.00 -28.04 -6.26
N PHE A 172 -4.69 -27.92 -6.07
CA PHE A 172 -4.07 -26.83 -5.30
C PHE A 172 -3.87 -25.56 -6.12
N ILE A 173 -3.84 -25.65 -7.46
CA ILE A 173 -3.71 -24.50 -8.35
C ILE A 173 -4.91 -23.54 -8.19
N LEU A 174 -6.14 -24.07 -8.15
CA LEU A 174 -7.34 -23.24 -7.97
C LEU A 174 -7.38 -22.56 -6.59
N VAL A 175 -6.97 -23.29 -5.55
CA VAL A 175 -6.87 -22.75 -4.19
C VAL A 175 -5.82 -21.64 -4.14
N PHE A 176 -4.66 -21.85 -4.78
CA PHE A 176 -3.60 -20.85 -4.86
C PHE A 176 -4.02 -19.61 -5.62
N ALA A 177 -4.60 -19.77 -6.80
CA ALA A 177 -5.12 -18.67 -7.59
C ALA A 177 -6.13 -17.85 -6.79
N SER A 178 -7.05 -18.52 -6.08
CA SER A 178 -8.03 -17.85 -5.21
C SER A 178 -7.37 -17.10 -4.06
N VAL A 179 -6.35 -17.69 -3.43
CA VAL A 179 -5.65 -17.07 -2.31
C VAL A 179 -4.88 -15.84 -2.73
N VAL A 180 -4.10 -15.94 -3.80
CA VAL A 180 -3.27 -14.85 -4.32
C VAL A 180 -4.14 -13.72 -4.89
N PHE A 181 -5.24 -14.07 -5.55
CA PHE A 181 -6.21 -13.08 -6.03
C PHE A 181 -6.92 -12.36 -4.89
N LEU A 182 -7.52 -13.10 -3.95
CA LEU A 182 -8.41 -12.54 -2.94
C LEU A 182 -7.68 -12.00 -1.71
N TYR A 183 -6.59 -12.63 -1.28
CA TYR A 183 -5.93 -12.23 -0.03
C TYR A 183 -4.72 -11.34 -0.28
N VAL A 184 -3.91 -11.60 -1.31
CA VAL A 184 -2.76 -10.72 -1.60
C VAL A 184 -3.26 -9.43 -2.26
N GLY A 185 -3.83 -9.54 -3.47
CA GLY A 185 -4.21 -8.36 -4.25
C GLY A 185 -5.20 -7.44 -3.53
N LEU A 186 -6.24 -8.00 -2.89
CA LEU A 186 -7.23 -7.17 -2.18
C LEU A 186 -6.65 -6.48 -0.95
N ILE A 187 -5.89 -7.19 -0.11
CA ILE A 187 -5.41 -6.64 1.16
C ILE A 187 -4.32 -5.61 0.89
N GLU A 188 -3.44 -5.86 -0.07
CA GLU A 188 -2.46 -4.86 -0.48
C GLU A 188 -3.15 -3.62 -1.05
N GLU A 189 -4.14 -3.74 -1.94
CA GLU A 189 -4.84 -2.55 -2.43
C GLU A 189 -5.62 -1.82 -1.33
N PHE A 190 -6.18 -2.52 -0.33
CA PHE A 190 -6.75 -1.88 0.85
C PHE A 190 -5.70 -1.07 1.63
N ILE A 191 -4.56 -1.68 1.95
CA ILE A 191 -3.48 -1.05 2.71
C ILE A 191 -2.92 0.14 1.93
N PHE A 192 -2.53 -0.07 0.67
CA PHE A 192 -1.82 0.92 -0.11
C PHE A 192 -2.73 2.00 -0.68
N ARG A 193 -3.92 1.68 -1.20
CA ARG A 193 -4.82 2.68 -1.82
C ARG A 193 -5.72 3.34 -0.79
N SER A 194 -6.57 2.53 -0.14
CA SER A 194 -7.63 3.06 0.71
C SER A 194 -7.10 3.66 2.00
N LEU A 195 -5.99 3.12 2.53
CA LEU A 195 -5.44 3.53 3.83
C LEU A 195 -4.19 4.43 3.71
N ILE A 196 -3.17 4.05 2.94
CA ILE A 196 -1.92 4.83 2.86
C ILE A 196 -2.07 5.97 1.87
N GLN A 197 -2.35 5.69 0.60
CA GLN A 197 -2.35 6.67 -0.48
C GLN A 197 -3.31 7.82 -0.19
N VAL A 198 -4.55 7.56 0.23
CA VAL A 198 -5.52 8.61 0.59
C VAL A 198 -4.98 9.56 1.68
N LYS A 199 -4.26 9.04 2.68
CA LYS A 199 -3.71 9.86 3.77
C LYS A 199 -2.49 10.65 3.32
N LEU A 200 -1.62 10.03 2.51
CA LEU A 200 -0.46 10.72 1.93
C LEU A 200 -0.89 11.81 0.94
N GLU A 201 -1.95 11.57 0.16
CA GLU A 201 -2.58 12.58 -0.71
C GLU A 201 -3.14 13.76 0.08
N GLY A 202 -3.80 13.49 1.22
CA GLY A 202 -4.33 14.54 2.09
C GLY A 202 -3.24 15.43 2.69
N LEU A 203 -2.06 14.87 2.98
CA LEU A 203 -0.95 15.59 3.61
C LEU A 203 -0.01 16.26 2.61
N PHE A 204 0.28 15.61 1.49
CA PHE A 204 1.30 16.04 0.53
C PHE A 204 0.74 16.50 -0.82
N GLY A 205 -0.58 16.40 -1.02
CA GLY A 205 -1.24 16.65 -2.29
C GLY A 205 -1.32 15.40 -3.16
N LEU A 206 -2.16 15.46 -4.20
CA LEU A 206 -2.52 14.29 -5.03
C LEU A 206 -1.31 13.60 -5.66
N THR A 207 -0.44 14.35 -6.34
CA THR A 207 0.71 13.77 -7.04
C THR A 207 1.79 13.29 -6.08
N PRO A 208 2.28 14.10 -5.10
CA PRO A 208 3.31 13.63 -4.17
C PRO A 208 2.83 12.47 -3.29
N GLY A 209 1.56 12.46 -2.88
CA GLY A 209 0.96 11.36 -2.12
C GLY A 209 0.88 10.06 -2.92
N LEU A 210 0.47 10.13 -4.19
CA LEU A 210 0.51 8.99 -5.12
C LEU A 210 1.92 8.42 -5.27
N LEU A 211 2.89 9.29 -5.56
CA LEU A 211 4.28 8.87 -5.76
C LEU A 211 4.87 8.26 -4.49
N ALA A 212 4.61 8.84 -3.32
CA ALA A 212 5.06 8.30 -2.04
C ALA A 212 4.45 6.93 -1.74
N ALA A 213 3.14 6.76 -1.93
CA ALA A 213 2.46 5.47 -1.73
C ALA A 213 2.96 4.41 -2.72
N SER A 214 3.17 4.79 -3.98
CA SER A 214 3.71 3.89 -5.01
C SER A 214 5.15 3.49 -4.73
N LEU A 215 5.97 4.43 -4.23
CA LEU A 215 7.35 4.15 -3.82
C LEU A 215 7.38 3.18 -2.65
N LEU A 216 6.54 3.40 -1.63
CA LEU A 216 6.37 2.45 -0.52
C LEU A 216 5.95 1.06 -1.03
N PHE A 217 5.01 1.00 -1.98
CA PHE A 217 4.57 -0.27 -2.58
C PHE A 217 5.73 -1.01 -3.28
N GLY A 218 6.50 -0.31 -4.11
CA GLY A 218 7.68 -0.86 -4.79
C GLY A 218 8.78 -1.31 -3.83
N VAL A 219 9.14 -0.51 -2.82
CA VAL A 219 10.22 -0.91 -1.90
C VAL A 219 9.82 -2.06 -0.98
N MET A 220 8.54 -2.23 -0.68
CA MET A 220 8.03 -3.38 0.06
C MET A 220 8.15 -4.70 -0.72
N HIS A 221 8.57 -4.66 -2.00
CA HIS A 221 8.96 -5.85 -2.76
C HIS A 221 10.46 -6.15 -2.67
N SER A 222 11.21 -5.47 -1.79
CA SER A 222 12.65 -5.69 -1.60
C SER A 222 13.05 -7.11 -1.20
N ILE A 223 12.13 -7.89 -0.62
CA ILE A 223 12.36 -9.27 -0.16
C ILE A 223 12.76 -10.22 -1.29
N TYR A 224 12.38 -9.87 -2.51
CA TYR A 224 12.68 -10.62 -3.71
C TYR A 224 14.10 -10.40 -4.22
N GLY A 225 14.82 -9.39 -3.70
CA GLY A 225 16.24 -9.18 -3.97
C GLY A 225 16.56 -8.58 -5.34
N GLU A 226 15.55 -8.30 -6.17
CA GLU A 226 15.74 -7.76 -7.52
C GLU A 226 15.29 -6.30 -7.64
N ILE A 227 16.22 -5.42 -8.03
CA ILE A 227 15.94 -3.98 -8.19
C ILE A 227 14.98 -3.70 -9.35
N THR A 228 15.02 -4.54 -10.39
CA THR A 228 14.12 -4.45 -11.55
C THR A 228 12.68 -4.72 -11.15
N GLU A 229 12.45 -5.65 -10.23
CA GLU A 229 11.15 -5.94 -9.65
C GLU A 229 10.63 -4.75 -8.83
N MET A 230 11.43 -4.23 -7.89
CA MET A 230 11.06 -3.05 -7.11
C MET A 230 10.69 -1.85 -8.00
N ALA A 231 11.47 -1.62 -9.07
CA ALA A 231 11.21 -0.55 -10.03
C ALA A 231 9.93 -0.80 -10.85
N TYR A 232 9.67 -2.04 -11.25
CA TYR A 232 8.45 -2.40 -11.97
C TYR A 232 7.21 -2.22 -11.08
N ILE A 233 7.26 -2.73 -9.86
CA ILE A 233 6.16 -2.62 -8.89
C ILE A 233 5.91 -1.15 -8.49
N PHE A 234 6.95 -0.31 -8.45
CA PHE A 234 6.76 1.13 -8.31
C PHE A 234 5.90 1.71 -9.45
N VAL A 235 6.17 1.33 -10.71
CA VAL A 235 5.38 1.76 -11.87
C VAL A 235 3.95 1.20 -11.81
N VAL A 236 3.78 -0.09 -11.46
CA VAL A 236 2.46 -0.70 -11.21
C VAL A 236 1.70 0.09 -10.15
N GLY A 237 2.39 0.47 -9.06
CA GLY A 237 1.86 1.29 -7.99
C GLY A 237 1.33 2.63 -8.47
N ILE A 238 2.04 3.29 -9.38
CA ILE A 238 1.60 4.55 -10.01
C ILE A 238 0.35 4.30 -10.85
N VAL A 239 0.33 3.26 -11.69
CA VAL A 239 -0.79 2.94 -12.58
C VAL A 239 -2.07 2.66 -11.78
N LEU A 240 -2.00 1.73 -10.81
CA LEU A 240 -3.13 1.38 -9.95
C LEU A 240 -3.54 2.55 -9.06
N GLY A 241 -2.56 3.26 -8.49
CA GLY A 241 -2.83 4.43 -7.65
C GLY A 241 -3.51 5.57 -8.40
N TYR A 242 -3.07 5.87 -9.62
CA TYR A 242 -3.72 6.86 -10.48
C TYR A 242 -5.13 6.41 -10.88
N LEU A 243 -5.31 5.13 -11.22
CA LEU A 243 -6.63 4.59 -11.53
C LEU A 243 -7.58 4.72 -10.33
N PHE A 244 -7.10 4.46 -9.11
CA PHE A 244 -7.84 4.66 -7.87
C PHE A 244 -8.17 6.13 -7.62
N GLN A 245 -7.24 7.08 -7.87
CA GLN A 245 -7.52 8.51 -7.76
C GLN A 245 -8.69 8.94 -8.67
N ARG A 246 -8.72 8.43 -9.90
CA ARG A 246 -9.69 8.83 -10.92
C ARG A 246 -11.06 8.18 -10.73
N THR A 247 -11.08 6.95 -10.24
CA THR A 247 -12.31 6.14 -10.17
C THR A 247 -12.86 6.01 -8.76
N ARG A 248 -12.02 6.22 -7.73
CA ARG A 248 -12.29 5.89 -6.32
C ARG A 248 -12.92 4.51 -6.17
N SER A 249 -12.46 3.55 -6.96
CA SER A 249 -12.97 2.17 -6.96
C SER A 249 -11.87 1.21 -6.54
N LEU A 250 -11.96 0.75 -5.29
CA LEU A 250 -11.13 -0.32 -4.76
C LEU A 250 -11.38 -1.64 -5.49
N PRO A 251 -12.63 -2.05 -5.80
CA PRO A 251 -12.85 -3.28 -6.56
C PRO A 251 -12.14 -3.30 -7.92
N LEU A 252 -12.07 -2.16 -8.63
CA LEU A 252 -11.38 -2.08 -9.91
C LEU A 252 -9.88 -2.40 -9.78
N VAL A 253 -9.19 -1.74 -8.85
CA VAL A 253 -7.75 -1.93 -8.66
C VAL A 253 -7.43 -3.27 -8.01
N ALA A 254 -8.29 -3.76 -7.10
CA ALA A 254 -8.14 -5.09 -6.51
C ALA A 254 -8.30 -6.21 -7.55
N VAL A 255 -9.26 -6.08 -8.47
CA VAL A 255 -9.38 -7.02 -9.60
C VAL A 255 -8.16 -6.94 -10.51
N ALA A 256 -7.70 -5.73 -10.86
CA ALA A 256 -6.52 -5.57 -11.70
C ALA A 256 -5.27 -6.21 -11.08
N HIS A 257 -5.01 -5.92 -9.81
CA HIS A 257 -3.87 -6.48 -9.10
C HIS A 257 -4.02 -7.99 -8.89
N GLY A 258 -5.19 -8.46 -8.45
CA GLY A 258 -5.44 -9.90 -8.29
C GLY A 258 -5.25 -10.67 -9.60
N VAL A 259 -5.74 -10.14 -10.74
CA VAL A 259 -5.51 -10.76 -12.05
C VAL A 259 -4.04 -10.71 -12.44
N ALA A 260 -3.31 -9.63 -12.16
CA ALA A 260 -1.87 -9.56 -12.41
C ALA A 260 -1.13 -10.70 -11.68
N ASN A 261 -1.46 -10.92 -10.41
CA ASN A 261 -0.84 -12.00 -9.64
C ASN A 261 -1.24 -13.40 -10.16
N ILE A 262 -2.50 -13.61 -10.57
CA ILE A 262 -2.91 -14.88 -11.23
C ILE A 262 -2.09 -15.08 -12.52
N VAL A 263 -1.95 -14.05 -13.32
CA VAL A 263 -1.25 -14.14 -14.61
C VAL A 263 0.22 -14.46 -14.41
N LEU A 264 0.84 -13.79 -13.44
CA LEU A 264 2.24 -13.96 -13.09
C LEU A 264 2.55 -15.33 -12.46
N PHE A 265 1.81 -15.71 -11.41
CA PHE A 265 2.14 -16.89 -10.59
C PHE A 265 1.45 -18.18 -11.06
N VAL A 266 0.42 -18.08 -11.91
CA VAL A 266 -0.38 -19.25 -12.32
C VAL A 266 -0.44 -19.42 -13.84
N LEU A 267 -1.01 -18.44 -14.58
CA LEU A 267 -1.33 -18.65 -15.99
C LEU A 267 -0.09 -18.73 -16.88
N LEU A 268 0.79 -17.72 -16.85
CA LEU A 268 1.98 -17.72 -17.72
C LEU A 268 2.94 -18.85 -17.38
N PRO A 269 3.22 -19.16 -16.11
CA PRO A 269 4.05 -20.31 -15.79
C PRO A 269 3.43 -21.64 -16.27
N LEU A 270 2.12 -21.83 -16.19
CA LEU A 270 1.46 -23.06 -16.68
C LEU A 270 1.53 -23.22 -18.21
N VAL A 271 1.42 -22.10 -18.96
CA VAL A 271 1.38 -22.11 -20.43
C VAL A 271 2.79 -22.14 -21.05
N MET A 272 3.80 -21.65 -20.34
CA MET A 272 5.18 -21.53 -20.81
C MET A 272 6.10 -22.67 -20.34
N LEU A 273 5.57 -23.63 -19.57
CA LEU A 273 6.22 -24.93 -19.25
C LEU A 273 6.13 -25.90 -20.43
#